data_AF-A0A1L8WGX7-F1
#
_entry.id   AF-A0A1L8WGX7-F1
#
_cell.length_a   1.000
_cell.length_b   1.000
_cell.length_c   1.000
_cell.angle_alpha   90.00
_cell.angle_beta   90.00
_cell.angle_gamma   90.00
#
_symmetry.space_group_name_H-M   'P 1'
#
loop_
_entity.id
_entity.type
_entity.pdbx_description
1 polymer ?
#
loop_
_entity_poly.entity_id
_entity_poly.type
_entity_poly.pdbx_seq_one_letter_code
_entity_poly.pdbx_strand_id
1 'polypeptide(L)'
;MTLYPNAQKKNIPSSNEKILSFAIDDSFLWIEKESLSLQEIKLLKALFPVTNTKKNHPWYHYLFANQPLHLEESFRMIQFQIH
;
A
#
# COMPACT_ATOMS: atom_id res chain seq x y z
N MET A 1 -24.68 -14.26 0.92
CA MET A 1 -23.90 -14.31 2.17
C MET A 1 -22.63 -13.52 1.93
N THR A 2 -22.55 -12.28 2.42
CA THR A 2 -21.40 -11.39 2.24
C THR A 2 -20.47 -11.58 3.44
N LEU A 3 -19.23 -12.06 3.22
CA LEU A 3 -18.26 -12.33 4.30
C LEU A 3 -17.95 -11.10 5.16
N TYR A 4 -17.92 -9.90 4.55
CA TYR A 4 -17.65 -8.64 5.23
C TYR A 4 -18.76 -7.63 4.91
N PRO A 5 -19.90 -7.66 5.62
CA PRO A 5 -21.09 -6.88 5.28
C PRO A 5 -20.88 -5.35 5.43
N ASN A 6 -19.95 -4.92 6.28
CA ASN A 6 -19.63 -3.52 6.50
C ASN A 6 -18.46 -3.02 5.64
N ALA A 7 -17.91 -3.87 4.77
CA ALA A 7 -16.79 -3.49 3.92
C ALA A 7 -17.24 -2.51 2.83
N GLN A 8 -16.42 -1.49 2.59
CA GLN A 8 -16.69 -0.46 1.58
C GLN A 8 -15.66 -0.50 0.47
N LYS A 9 -16.12 -0.50 -0.78
CA LYS A 9 -15.26 -0.29 -1.94
C LYS A 9 -15.04 1.22 -2.13
N LYS A 10 -13.78 1.64 -2.20
CA LYS A 10 -13.36 3.04 -2.40
C LYS A 10 -12.33 3.12 -3.51
N ASN A 11 -12.18 4.29 -4.12
CA ASN A 11 -11.17 4.50 -5.16
C ASN A 11 -9.81 4.94 -4.59
N ILE A 12 -9.73 5.14 -3.27
CA ILE A 12 -8.53 5.61 -2.56
C ILE A 12 -8.23 4.73 -1.35
N PRO A 13 -6.96 4.61 -0.94
CA PRO A 13 -6.61 3.92 0.29
C PRO A 13 -7.06 4.71 1.53
N SER A 14 -7.30 4.00 2.64
CA SER A 14 -7.57 4.65 3.92
C SER A 14 -6.28 5.12 4.58
N SER A 15 -6.27 6.37 5.06
CA SER A 15 -5.25 6.89 5.98
C SER A 15 -5.59 6.66 7.46
N ASN A 16 -6.80 6.17 7.76
CA ASN A 16 -7.26 5.93 9.12
C ASN A 16 -6.77 4.57 9.64
N GLU A 17 -6.04 4.59 10.75
CA GLU A 17 -5.50 3.38 11.39
C GLU A 17 -6.57 2.40 11.87
N LYS A 18 -7.81 2.82 12.08
CA LYS A 18 -8.92 1.92 12.46
C LYS A 18 -9.45 1.09 11.29
N ILE A 19 -9.04 1.41 10.07
CA ILE A 19 -9.51 0.77 8.85
C ILE A 19 -8.38 -0.06 8.25
N LEU A 20 -8.66 -1.31 7.90
CA LEU A 20 -7.81 -2.08 6.98
C LEU A 20 -8.19 -1.72 5.56
N SER A 21 -7.20 -1.27 4.79
CA SER A 21 -7.36 -0.90 3.39
C SER A 21 -6.51 -1.83 2.53
N PHE A 22 -7.16 -2.57 1.65
CA PHE A 22 -6.50 -3.52 0.73
C PHE A 22 -6.76 -3.11 -0.71
N ALA A 23 -5.72 -3.10 -1.55
CA ALA A 23 -5.89 -2.90 -2.97
C ALA A 23 -6.50 -4.18 -3.59
N ILE A 24 -7.63 -4.02 -4.30
CA ILE A 24 -8.32 -5.09 -5.02
C ILE A 24 -8.73 -4.54 -6.38
N ASP A 25 -8.19 -5.15 -7.44
CA ASP A 25 -8.31 -4.69 -8.82
C ASP A 25 -7.95 -3.19 -8.93
N ASP A 26 -8.86 -2.36 -9.43
CA ASP A 26 -8.68 -0.91 -9.62
C ASP A 26 -9.21 -0.08 -8.43
N SER A 27 -9.29 -0.67 -7.24
CA SER A 27 -9.95 -0.06 -6.09
C SER A 27 -9.36 -0.51 -4.76
N PHE A 28 -9.90 0.02 -3.67
CA PHE A 28 -9.54 -0.31 -2.31
C PHE A 28 -10.75 -0.82 -1.54
N LEU A 29 -10.58 -1.96 -0.88
CA LEU A 29 -11.55 -2.48 0.07
C LEU A 29 -11.20 -1.98 1.47
N TRP A 30 -12.13 -1.27 2.09
CA TRP A 30 -12.02 -0.76 3.44
C TRP A 30 -12.83 -1.62 4.39
N ILE A 31 -12.21 -2.10 5.47
CA ILE A 31 -12.85 -2.90 6.51
C ILE A 31 -12.52 -2.29 7.86
N GLU A 32 -13.53 -2.02 8.69
CA GLU A 32 -13.31 -1.54 10.05
C GLU A 32 -12.73 -2.65 10.92
N LYS A 33 -11.59 -2.39 11.56
CA LYS A 33 -10.92 -3.37 12.43
C LYS A 33 -11.78 -3.79 13.61
N GLU A 34 -12.63 -2.89 14.11
CA GLU A 34 -13.55 -3.17 15.22
C GLU A 34 -14.57 -4.26 14.88
N SER A 35 -14.84 -4.48 13.59
CA SER A 35 -15.71 -5.56 13.10
C SER A 35 -15.01 -6.91 12.89
N LEU A 36 -13.69 -6.98 13.12
CA LEU A 36 -12.87 -8.16 12.85
C LEU A 36 -12.22 -8.70 14.12
N SER A 37 -12.09 -10.02 14.20
CA SER A 37 -11.25 -10.65 15.20
C SER A 37 -9.76 -10.41 14.93
N LEU A 38 -8.93 -10.55 15.96
CA LEU A 38 -7.47 -10.46 15.82
C LEU A 38 -6.90 -11.50 14.84
N GLN A 39 -7.51 -12.68 14.75
CA GLN A 39 -7.10 -13.72 13.82
C GLN A 39 -7.42 -13.33 12.37
N GLU A 40 -8.61 -12.80 12.11
CA GLU A 40 -8.97 -12.30 10.78
C GLU A 40 -8.08 -11.15 10.34
N ILE A 41 -7.76 -10.21 11.24
CA ILE A 41 -6.80 -9.13 10.94
C ILE A 41 -5.44 -9.69 10.54
N LYS A 42 -4.93 -10.70 11.25
CA LYS A 42 -3.65 -11.34 10.93
C LYS A 42 -3.71 -12.09 9.60
N LEU A 43 -4.77 -12.85 9.37
CA LEU A 43 -4.99 -13.60 8.14
C LEU A 43 -5.08 -12.67 6.94
N LEU A 44 -5.92 -11.63 7.01
CA LEU A 44 -6.10 -10.66 5.93
C LEU A 44 -4.79 -9.94 5.60
N LYS A 45 -3.99 -9.54 6.62
CA LYS A 45 -2.66 -8.95 6.39
C LYS A 45 -1.67 -9.93 5.75
N ALA A 46 -1.81 -11.24 6.00
CA ALA A 46 -0.96 -12.26 5.40
C ALA A 46 -1.36 -12.56 3.95
N LEU A 47 -2.67 -12.59 3.66
CA LEU A 47 -3.21 -12.82 2.32
C LEU A 47 -3.03 -11.61 1.39
N PHE A 48 -3.17 -10.41 1.94
CA PHE A 48 -2.96 -9.15 1.24
C PHE A 48 -1.75 -8.46 1.86
N PRO A 49 -0.53 -8.88 1.49
CA PRO A 49 0.68 -8.26 1.99
C PRO A 49 0.59 -6.78 1.66
N VAL A 50 0.56 -5.96 2.70
CA VAL A 50 0.73 -4.51 2.56
C VAL A 50 2.01 -4.36 1.76
N THR A 51 1.93 -3.81 0.56
CA THR A 51 3.14 -3.40 -0.17
C THR A 51 3.75 -2.35 0.72
N ASN A 52 4.61 -2.79 1.63
CA ASN A 52 5.43 -1.92 2.43
C ASN A 52 6.22 -1.21 1.34
N THR A 53 5.83 0.03 1.05
CA THR A 53 6.66 0.94 0.28
C THR A 53 7.94 0.91 1.09
N LYS A 54 8.90 0.09 0.62
CA LYS A 54 10.15 -0.13 1.30
C LYS A 54 10.77 1.25 1.25
N LYS A 55 10.53 2.06 2.30
CA LYS A 55 11.14 3.38 2.43
C LYS A 55 12.64 3.19 2.33
N ASN A 56 13.16 2.08 2.88
CA ASN A 56 14.53 1.60 2.76
C ASN A 56 15.00 1.22 1.33
N HIS A 57 14.16 1.25 0.31
CA HIS A 57 14.64 1.04 -1.05
C HIS A 57 15.23 2.37 -1.56
N PRO A 58 16.49 2.38 -2.02
CA PRO A 58 17.15 3.62 -2.48
C PRO A 58 16.33 4.39 -3.52
N TRP A 59 15.59 3.67 -4.38
CA TRP A 59 14.73 4.27 -5.39
C TRP A 59 13.49 4.97 -4.82
N TYR A 60 12.96 4.56 -3.66
CA TYR A 60 11.85 5.28 -3.02
C TYR A 60 12.30 6.67 -2.56
N HIS A 61 13.47 6.73 -1.93
CA HIS A 61 14.08 7.97 -1.47
C HIS A 61 14.35 8.95 -2.62
N TYR A 62 14.78 8.42 -3.77
CA TYR A 62 15.12 9.23 -4.93
C TYR A 62 13.90 9.68 -5.74
N LEU A 63 12.97 8.76 -6.06
CA LEU A 63 11.84 9.04 -6.95
C LEU A 63 10.69 9.77 -6.24
N PHE A 64 10.56 9.62 -4.92
CA PHE A 64 9.38 10.12 -4.18
C PHE A 64 9.72 10.99 -2.97
N ALA A 65 10.95 10.94 -2.43
CA ALA A 65 11.34 11.72 -1.24
C ALA A 65 12.37 12.83 -1.52
N ASN A 66 12.73 13.06 -2.80
CA ASN A 66 13.70 14.07 -3.24
C ASN A 66 15.04 14.06 -2.47
N GLN A 67 15.49 12.88 -2.01
CA GLN A 67 16.78 12.77 -1.34
C GLN A 67 17.93 12.66 -2.36
N PRO A 68 19.07 13.32 -2.11
CA PRO A 68 20.22 13.24 -3.00
C PRO A 68 20.84 11.85 -2.99
N LEU A 69 21.08 11.29 -4.17
CA LEU A 69 21.84 10.06 -4.35
C LEU A 69 23.34 10.35 -4.15
N HIS A 70 23.93 9.81 -3.09
CA HIS A 70 25.37 9.65 -3.00
C HIS A 70 25.77 8.40 -3.78
N LEU A 71 26.01 8.56 -5.09
CA LEU A 71 26.50 7.50 -5.95
C LEU A 71 27.97 7.78 -6.28
N GLU A 72 28.83 6.81 -5.98
CA GLU A 72 30.28 6.87 -6.25
C GLU A 72 30.61 6.67 -7.74
N GLU A 73 29.64 6.21 -8.54
CA GLU A 73 29.80 5.93 -9.98
C GLU A 73 28.76 6.68 -10.83
N SER A 74 29.06 6.85 -12.12
CA SER A 74 28.17 7.51 -13.09
C SER A 74 27.05 6.57 -13.53
N PHE A 75 25.80 7.02 -13.42
CA PHE A 75 24.61 6.28 -13.85
C PHE A 75 23.71 7.16 -14.72
N ARG A 76 22.86 6.53 -15.53
CA ARG A 76 21.84 7.20 -16.36
C ARG A 76 20.45 6.79 -15.88
N MET A 77 19.64 7.76 -15.49
CA MET A 77 18.22 7.55 -15.22
C MET A 77 17.42 7.80 -16.51
N ILE A 78 16.49 6.92 -16.82
CA ILE A 78 15.54 7.11 -17.91
C ILE A 78 14.14 7.05 -17.32
N GLN A 79 13.42 8.16 -17.37
CA GLN A 79 12.03 8.25 -16.93
C GLN A 79 11.12 8.25 -18.15
N PHE A 80 10.14 7.35 -18.15
CA PHE A 80 9.11 7.29 -19.18
C PHE A 80 7.77 7.73 -18.60
N GLN A 81 7.05 8.57 -19.34
CA GLN A 81 5.66 8.88 -19.08
C GLN A 81 4.82 8.06 -20.06
N ILE A 82 4.15 7.03 -19.55
CA ILE A 82 3.26 6.20 -20.35
C ILE A 82 1.91 6.92 -20.39
N HIS A 83 1.41 7.22 -21.59
CA HIS A 83 0.08 7.77 -21.86
C HIS A 83 -0.93 6.64 -22.03
#